data_AF-A0A3Q2D1T7-F1
#
_entry.id   AF-A0A3Q2D1T7-F1
#
_cell.length_a   1.000
_cell.length_b   1.000
_cell.length_c   1.000
_cell.angle_alpha   90.00
_cell.angle_beta   90.00
_cell.angle_gamma   90.00
#
_symmetry.space_group_name_H-M   'P 1'
#
loop_
_entity.id
_entity.type
_entity.pdbx_description
1 polymer ?
#
loop_
_entity_poly.entity_id
_entity_poly.type
_entity_poly.pdbx_seq_one_letter_code
_entity_poly.pdbx_strand_id
1 'polypeptide(L)'
;MVQDAEKYKAEDELQKDKIAAKNSLESYAFSMKSSVEDESLKGKISEEDKKKVIDKCKETISWLENNQLADKDEYQHQQRELEKVCNPIISKLYQGGMPTGTCRQEAGAHNQGPTIEEVD
;
A
#
# COMPACT_ATOMS: atom_id res chain seq x y z
N MET A 1 32.56 24.80 -13.98
CA MET A 1 31.61 24.57 -15.09
C MET A 1 31.09 23.14 -15.16
N VAL A 2 31.88 22.08 -14.91
CA VAL A 2 31.33 20.70 -14.77
C VAL A 2 30.78 20.43 -13.37
N GLN A 3 31.48 20.89 -12.32
CA GLN A 3 31.02 20.72 -10.92
C GLN A 3 29.71 21.45 -10.61
N ASP A 4 29.49 22.63 -11.19
CA ASP A 4 28.19 23.32 -11.14
C ASP A 4 27.09 22.47 -11.77
N ALA A 5 27.31 21.94 -12.98
CA ALA A 5 26.31 21.14 -13.68
C ALA A 5 25.91 19.87 -12.91
N GLU A 6 26.86 19.19 -12.26
CA GLU A 6 26.57 18.02 -11.43
C GLU A 6 25.83 18.40 -10.14
N LYS A 7 26.18 19.54 -9.53
CA LYS A 7 25.49 20.05 -8.34
C LYS A 7 24.03 20.39 -8.63
N TYR A 8 23.77 21.15 -9.71
CA TYR A 8 22.41 21.48 -10.12
C TYR A 8 21.59 20.22 -10.42
N LYS A 9 22.17 19.24 -11.11
CA LYS A 9 21.50 17.97 -11.37
C LYS A 9 21.11 17.24 -10.09
N ALA A 10 22.00 17.16 -9.10
CA ALA A 10 21.71 16.51 -7.83
C ALA A 10 20.62 17.26 -7.02
N GLU A 11 20.65 18.59 -7.02
CA GLU A 11 19.62 19.41 -6.38
C GLU A 11 18.25 19.24 -7.05
N ASP A 12 18.19 19.23 -8.39
CA ASP A 12 16.97 18.96 -9.16
C ASP A 12 16.41 17.54 -8.87
N GLU A 13 17.26 16.52 -8.81
CA GLU A 13 16.83 15.16 -8.49
C GLU A 13 16.28 15.05 -7.07
N LEU A 14 16.91 15.71 -6.09
CA LEU A 14 16.41 15.75 -4.71
C LEU A 14 15.04 16.43 -4.61
N GLN A 15 14.84 17.56 -5.30
CA GLN A 15 13.55 18.23 -5.33
C GLN A 15 12.47 17.37 -5.99
N LYS A 16 12.81 16.72 -7.11
CA LYS A 16 11.89 15.81 -7.82
C LYS A 16 11.48 14.64 -6.93
N ASP A 17 12.43 14.03 -6.23
CA ASP A 17 12.17 12.88 -5.36
C ASP A 17 11.34 13.28 -4.13
N LYS A 18 11.62 14.46 -3.55
CA LYS A 18 10.79 15.06 -2.48
C LYS A 18 9.34 15.27 -2.93
N ILE A 19 9.14 15.85 -4.12
CA ILE A 19 7.80 16.06 -4.69
C ILE A 19 7.12 14.72 -4.97
N ALA A 20 7.84 13.74 -5.51
CA ALA A 20 7.30 12.40 -5.74
C ALA A 20 6.84 11.73 -4.43
N ALA A 21 7.67 11.77 -3.38
CA ALA A 21 7.33 11.23 -2.07
C ALA A 21 6.08 11.88 -1.47
N LYS A 22 5.97 13.21 -1.58
CA LYS A 22 4.77 13.96 -1.16
C LYS A 22 3.52 13.50 -1.91
N ASN A 23 3.56 13.48 -3.25
CA ASN A 23 2.44 13.07 -4.08
C ASN A 23 2.02 11.62 -3.83
N SER A 24 2.99 10.72 -3.60
CA SER A 24 2.72 9.33 -3.26
C SER A 24 2.02 9.20 -1.91
N LEU A 25 2.45 9.95 -0.88
CA LEU A 25 1.79 9.94 0.42
C LEU A 25 0.37 10.52 0.36
N GLU A 26 0.19 11.64 -0.33
CA GLU A 26 -1.11 12.26 -0.53
C GLU A 26 -2.08 11.31 -1.25
N SER A 27 -1.64 10.75 -2.38
CA SER A 27 -2.42 9.79 -3.16
C SER A 27 -2.81 8.58 -2.32
N TYR A 28 -1.87 8.02 -1.54
CA TYR A 28 -2.13 6.88 -0.68
C TYR A 28 -3.16 7.19 0.41
N ALA A 29 -3.03 8.33 1.09
CA ALA A 29 -3.99 8.76 2.11
C ALA A 29 -5.41 8.94 1.55
N PHE A 30 -5.53 9.56 0.36
CA PHE A 30 -6.81 9.72 -0.33
C PHE A 30 -7.40 8.38 -0.80
N SER A 31 -6.62 7.54 -1.47
CA SER A 31 -7.07 6.22 -1.93
C SER A 31 -7.52 5.34 -0.78
N MET A 32 -6.80 5.38 0.34
CA MET A 32 -7.15 4.60 1.53
C MET A 32 -8.43 5.10 2.19
N LYS A 33 -8.57 6.42 2.36
CA LYS A 33 -9.79 7.06 2.87
C LYS A 33 -10.99 6.67 2.01
N SER A 34 -10.87 6.78 0.68
CA SER A 34 -11.94 6.41 -0.26
C SER A 34 -12.29 4.92 -0.17
N SER A 35 -11.28 4.05 -0.01
CA SER A 35 -11.48 2.61 0.11
C SER A 35 -12.25 2.26 1.38
N VAL A 36 -11.88 2.78 2.55
CA VAL A 36 -12.62 2.48 3.79
C VAL A 36 -14.01 3.14 3.86
N GLU A 37 -14.23 4.18 3.06
CA GLU A 37 -15.54 4.80 2.89
C GLU A 37 -16.44 4.05 1.90
N ASP A 38 -15.89 3.17 1.07
CA ASP A 38 -16.61 2.42 0.05
C ASP A 38 -17.70 1.52 0.66
N GLU A 39 -18.89 1.57 0.08
CA GLU A 39 -20.04 0.80 0.57
C GLU A 39 -19.86 -0.71 0.42
N SER A 40 -19.05 -1.18 -0.53
CA SER A 40 -18.74 -2.60 -0.72
C SER A 40 -17.89 -3.17 0.41
N LEU A 41 -17.23 -2.30 1.17
CA LEU A 41 -16.40 -2.65 2.32
C LEU A 41 -17.15 -2.42 3.65
N LYS A 42 -18.33 -1.81 3.60
CA LYS A 42 -19.24 -1.64 4.73
C LYS A 42 -19.65 -3.01 5.28
N GLY A 43 -19.33 -3.28 6.54
CA GLY A 43 -19.57 -4.56 7.20
C GLY A 43 -18.43 -5.58 7.11
N LYS A 44 -17.42 -5.37 6.24
CA LYS A 44 -16.17 -6.16 6.24
C LYS A 44 -15.13 -5.62 7.21
N ILE A 45 -15.28 -4.35 7.60
CA ILE A 45 -14.37 -3.63 8.49
C ILE A 45 -15.20 -3.06 9.64
N SER A 46 -14.67 -3.14 10.85
CA SER A 46 -15.34 -2.57 12.03
C SER A 46 -15.41 -1.04 11.94
N GLU A 47 -16.49 -0.44 12.46
CA GLU A 47 -16.63 1.02 12.45
C GLU A 47 -15.49 1.73 13.19
N GLU A 48 -14.94 1.10 14.22
CA GLU A 48 -13.77 1.60 14.93
C GLU A 48 -12.51 1.64 14.04
N ASP A 49 -12.22 0.54 13.33
CA ASP A 49 -11.09 0.45 12.40
C ASP A 49 -11.26 1.43 11.23
N LYS A 50 -12.49 1.58 10.71
CA LYS A 50 -12.84 2.58 9.70
C LYS A 50 -12.52 3.99 10.17
N LYS A 51 -12.99 4.35 11.37
CA LYS A 51 -12.77 5.67 11.93
C LYS A 51 -11.28 5.94 12.15
N LYS A 52 -10.53 4.98 12.71
CA LYS A 52 -9.07 5.10 12.90
C LYS A 52 -8.33 5.40 11.59
N VAL A 53 -8.66 4.71 10.50
CA VAL A 53 -8.02 4.96 9.19
C VAL A 53 -8.40 6.33 8.66
N ILE A 54 -9.69 6.69 8.70
CA ILE A 54 -10.14 8.00 8.21
C ILE A 54 -9.47 9.13 8.98
N ASP A 55 -9.41 9.04 10.31
CA ASP A 55 -8.76 10.04 11.16
C ASP A 55 -7.25 10.10 10.89
N LYS A 56 -6.56 8.96 10.73
CA LYS A 56 -5.13 8.94 10.41
C LYS A 56 -4.82 9.48 9.01
N CYS A 57 -5.65 9.17 8.01
CA CYS A 57 -5.55 9.74 6.67
C CYS A 57 -5.74 11.26 6.70
N LYS A 58 -6.77 11.76 7.42
CA LYS A 58 -7.01 13.20 7.57
C LYS A 58 -5.86 13.90 8.27
N GLU A 59 -5.35 13.33 9.36
CA GLU A 59 -4.17 13.86 10.07
C GLU A 59 -2.96 13.95 9.13
N THR A 60 -2.73 12.91 8.32
CA THR A 60 -1.63 12.88 7.34
C THR A 60 -1.80 13.93 6.26
N ILE A 61 -3.02 14.12 5.72
CA ILE A 61 -3.31 15.16 4.72
C ILE A 61 -3.10 16.55 5.33
N SER A 62 -3.65 16.81 6.52
CA SER A 62 -3.41 18.09 7.21
C SER A 62 -1.93 18.31 7.51
N TRP A 63 -1.20 17.26 7.87
CA TRP A 63 0.25 17.36 8.05
C TRP A 63 0.96 17.72 6.74
N LEU A 64 0.59 17.10 5.61
CA LEU A 64 1.12 17.42 4.27
C LEU A 64 0.84 18.87 3.85
N GLU A 65 -0.35 19.38 4.16
CA GLU A 65 -0.74 20.78 3.88
C GLU A 65 0.06 21.78 4.70
N ASN A 66 0.37 21.46 5.97
CA ASN A 66 1.17 22.33 6.85
C ASN A 66 2.68 22.18 6.64
N ASN A 67 3.15 21.03 6.13
CA ASN A 67 4.56 20.69 6.02
C ASN A 67 4.98 20.53 4.55
N GLN A 68 4.58 21.46 3.68
CA GLN A 68 4.84 21.38 2.23
C GLN A 68 6.33 21.39 1.86
N LEU A 69 7.20 21.86 2.76
CA LEU A 69 8.65 21.93 2.58
C LEU A 69 9.41 20.83 3.35
N ALA A 70 8.70 19.87 3.95
CA ALA A 70 9.30 18.76 4.68
C ALA A 70 10.30 17.98 3.83
N ASP A 71 11.21 17.28 4.50
CA ASP A 71 12.21 16.48 3.81
C ASP A 71 11.67 15.12 3.34
N LYS A 72 12.40 14.47 2.42
CA LYS A 72 11.97 13.17 1.88
C LYS A 72 11.82 12.14 3.01
N ASP A 73 12.73 12.16 3.98
CA ASP A 73 12.68 11.25 5.12
C ASP A 73 11.45 11.47 6.00
N GLU A 74 11.01 12.73 6.18
CA GLU A 74 9.80 13.05 6.93
C GLU A 74 8.53 12.55 6.21
N TYR A 75 8.46 12.74 4.89
CA TYR A 75 7.36 12.16 4.09
C TYR A 75 7.33 10.62 4.20
N GLN A 76 8.50 9.97 4.14
CA GLN A 76 8.60 8.52 4.30
C GLN A 76 8.25 8.06 5.72
N HIS A 77 8.63 8.83 6.74
CA HIS A 77 8.23 8.54 8.12
C HIS A 77 6.71 8.60 8.27
N GLN A 78 6.08 9.67 7.75
CA GLN A 78 4.63 9.83 7.82
C GLN A 78 3.89 8.75 7.01
N GLN A 79 4.45 8.32 5.88
CA GLN A 79 3.94 7.18 5.11
C GLN A 79 3.95 5.89 5.94
N ARG A 80 5.07 5.56 6.60
CA ARG A 80 5.17 4.37 7.45
C ARG A 80 4.18 4.40 8.62
N GLU A 81 3.96 5.56 9.22
CA GLU A 81 2.99 5.73 10.30
C GLU A 81 1.55 5.49 9.82
N LEU A 82 1.21 5.92 8.61
CA LEU A 82 -0.07 5.64 7.99
C LEU A 82 -0.21 4.15 7.64
N GLU A 83 0.81 3.55 7.03
CA GLU A 83 0.85 2.12 6.69
C GLU A 83 0.70 1.20 7.90
N LYS A 84 1.30 1.53 9.05
CA LYS A 84 1.12 0.73 10.29
C LYS A 84 -0.34 0.61 10.71
N VAL A 85 -1.14 1.63 10.46
CA VAL A 85 -2.58 1.63 10.78
C VAL A 85 -3.38 0.95 9.66
N CYS A 86 -3.03 1.20 8.40
CA CYS A 86 -3.77 0.69 7.26
C CYS A 86 -3.50 -0.79 6.95
N ASN A 87 -2.25 -1.26 7.05
CA ASN A 87 -1.84 -2.64 6.75
C ASN A 87 -2.65 -3.73 7.48
N PRO A 88 -2.90 -3.65 8.81
CA PRO A 88 -3.71 -4.66 9.47
C PRO A 88 -5.17 -4.67 8.98
N ILE A 89 -5.69 -3.52 8.56
CA ILE A 89 -7.09 -3.38 8.11
C ILE A 89 -7.24 -3.88 6.68
N ILE A 90 -6.29 -3.52 5.80
CA ILE A 90 -6.18 -4.05 4.44
C ILE A 90 -6.05 -5.58 4.50
N SER A 91 -5.18 -6.10 5.37
CA SER A 91 -4.99 -7.55 5.51
C SER A 91 -6.30 -8.25 5.89
N LYS A 92 -7.04 -7.73 6.89
CA LYS A 92 -8.38 -8.24 7.25
C LYS A 92 -9.36 -8.16 6.08
N LEU A 93 -9.31 -7.09 5.28
CA LEU A 93 -10.21 -6.85 4.16
C LEU A 93 -10.02 -7.88 3.04
N TYR A 94 -8.77 -8.16 2.65
CA TYR A 94 -8.45 -9.16 1.63
C TYR A 94 -8.68 -10.59 2.15
N GLN A 95 -8.41 -10.84 3.43
CA GLN A 95 -8.62 -12.15 4.04
C GLN A 95 -10.12 -12.48 4.24
N GLY A 96 -10.97 -11.47 4.45
CA GLY A 96 -12.44 -11.61 4.45
C GLY A 96 -13.08 -11.56 3.05
N GLY A 97 -12.29 -11.38 1.99
CA GLY A 97 -12.72 -11.31 0.60
C GLY A 97 -12.63 -12.62 -0.17
N MET A 98 -12.05 -13.67 0.42
CA MET A 98 -12.08 -15.01 -0.17
C MET A 98 -13.36 -15.72 0.26
N PRO A 99 -14.29 -16.03 -0.67
CA PRO A 99 -15.21 -17.11 -0.39
C PRO A 99 -14.33 -18.36 -0.19
N THR A 100 -14.41 -18.92 1.01
CA THR A 100 -14.22 -20.35 1.22
C THR A 100 -15.26 -21.09 0.38
N GLY A 101 -15.05 -21.13 -0.93
CA GLY A 101 -15.78 -21.94 -1.89
C GLY A 101 -14.86 -23.05 -2.32
N THR A 102 -15.09 -24.24 -1.77
CA THR A 102 -14.78 -25.58 -2.33
C THR A 102 -13.43 -25.73 -3.05
N CYS A 103 -12.47 -26.48 -2.52
CA CYS A 103 -12.46 -27.92 -2.74
C CYS A 103 -11.88 -28.65 -1.52
N ARG A 104 -12.78 -29.11 -0.65
CA ARG A 104 -12.62 -30.40 -0.01
C ARG A 104 -13.26 -31.42 -0.96
N GLN A 105 -12.45 -32.05 -1.80
CA GLN A 105 -12.73 -33.39 -2.32
C GLN A 105 -11.40 -34.16 -2.32
N GLU A 106 -11.00 -34.77 -1.19
CA GLU A 106 -10.98 -36.24 -1.00
C GLU A 106 -10.66 -37.02 -2.29
N ALA A 107 -9.45 -37.58 -2.38
CA ALA A 107 -9.20 -38.99 -2.69
C ALA A 107 -7.72 -39.25 -3.05
N GLY A 108 -7.18 -40.37 -2.53
CA GLY A 108 -6.14 -41.17 -3.18
C GLY A 108 -4.73 -40.59 -3.17
N ALA A 109 -3.83 -41.04 -2.30
CA ALA A 109 -3.11 -42.30 -2.45
C ALA A 109 -2.48 -42.50 -3.85
N HIS A 110 -1.16 -42.66 -3.81
CA HIS A 110 -0.41 -43.63 -4.63
C HIS A 110 0.12 -43.20 -6.00
N ASN A 111 1.45 -43.16 -6.04
CA ASN A 111 2.34 -43.74 -7.05
C ASN A 111 2.55 -43.09 -8.43
N GLN A 112 3.84 -42.86 -8.68
CA GLN A 112 4.57 -43.07 -9.93
C GLN A 112 4.04 -42.36 -11.18
N GLY A 113 4.73 -41.28 -11.53
CA GLY A 113 4.69 -40.73 -12.88
C GLY A 113 5.18 -41.78 -13.90
N PRO A 114 4.47 -41.99 -15.01
CA PRO A 114 4.97 -42.80 -16.09
C PRO A 114 6.04 -42.03 -16.87
N THR A 115 7.16 -42.71 -17.05
CA THR A 115 8.25 -42.43 -17.98
C THR A 115 7.73 -42.22 -19.40
N ILE A 116 8.11 -41.13 -20.04
CA ILE A 116 8.00 -41.01 -21.50
C ILE A 116 9.41 -41.25 -22.08
N GLU A 117 9.64 -42.50 -22.44
CA GLU A 117 10.67 -42.95 -23.37
C GLU A 117 10.20 -42.65 -24.81
N GLU A 118 11.13 -42.08 -25.57
CA GLU A 118 11.42 -42.29 -27.00
C GLU A 118 10.33 -42.10 -28.10
N VAL A 119 10.83 -41.60 -29.24
CA VAL A 119 10.28 -41.64 -30.62
C VAL A 119 9.26 -40.53 -30.94
N ASP A 120 9.50 -39.56 -31.82
CA ASP A 120 10.21 -39.49 -33.12
C ASP A 120 10.92 -38.14 -33.30
#